data_AF-A0A1H9UIW2-F1
#
_entry.id   AF-A0A1H9UIW2-F1
#
_cell.length_a   1.000
_cell.length_b   1.000
_cell.length_c   1.000
_cell.angle_alpha   90.00
_cell.angle_beta   90.00
_cell.angle_gamma   90.00
#
_symmetry.space_group_name_H-M   'P 1'
#
loop_
_entity.id
_entity.type
_entity.pdbx_description
1 polymer ?
#
loop_
_entity_poly.entity_id
_entity_poly.type
_entity_poly.pdbx_seq_one_letter_code
_entity_poly.pdbx_strand_id
1 'polypeptide(L)'
;MVRRLRWAAAVVAATLALAGLPATASAAAASGTAPDARSVTFTDQQVLELTRDGTRRGASGLGVHHTDADRVTARNAAVAYAACDGCRAVSLSFQVVLADGRPTDVDAQNLAVAVNDHCRRCETLAVAYQVVVASPGRTRLTEVGRVGLQYVELRLGGLARSGRPLPEIRREADRLMRIVQDIVTEELDARPVIRERERWDRD
;
A
#
# COMPACT_ATOMS: atom_id res chain seq x y z
N MET A 1 -22.79 -28.12 -1.24
CA MET A 1 -22.99 -26.66 -1.10
C MET A 1 -21.73 -25.84 -0.77
N VAL A 2 -20.54 -26.45 -0.61
CA VAL A 2 -19.27 -25.76 -0.27
C VAL A 2 -18.64 -24.97 -1.43
N ARG A 3 -19.08 -25.20 -2.67
CA ARG A 3 -18.46 -24.65 -3.89
C ARG A 3 -18.91 -23.22 -4.25
N ARG A 4 -20.05 -22.75 -3.69
CA ARG A 4 -20.56 -21.38 -3.88
C ARG A 4 -19.91 -20.36 -2.94
N LEU A 5 -19.36 -20.80 -1.79
CA LEU A 5 -18.71 -19.94 -0.80
C LEU A 5 -17.35 -19.39 -1.27
N ARG A 6 -16.64 -20.13 -2.12
CA ARG A 6 -15.35 -19.68 -2.70
C ARG A 6 -15.53 -18.49 -3.67
N TRP A 7 -16.75 -18.22 -4.12
CA TRP A 7 -17.02 -17.16 -5.08
C TRP A 7 -17.15 -15.79 -4.40
N ALA A 8 -17.63 -15.69 -3.16
CA ALA A 8 -17.73 -14.41 -2.46
C ALA A 8 -16.34 -13.85 -2.06
N ALA A 9 -15.46 -14.71 -1.52
CA ALA A 9 -14.07 -14.35 -1.24
C ALA A 9 -13.27 -14.08 -2.52
N ALA A 10 -13.54 -14.83 -3.61
CA ALA A 10 -12.91 -14.59 -4.90
C ALA A 10 -13.39 -13.32 -5.59
N VAL A 11 -14.63 -12.85 -5.39
CA VAL A 11 -15.10 -11.60 -6.03
C VAL A 11 -14.45 -10.37 -5.41
N VAL A 12 -14.15 -10.38 -4.10
CA VAL A 12 -13.42 -9.27 -3.45
C VAL A 12 -11.91 -9.33 -3.76
N ALA A 13 -11.34 -10.52 -3.94
CA ALA A 13 -9.93 -10.69 -4.30
C ALA A 13 -9.66 -10.51 -5.81
N ALA A 14 -10.60 -10.86 -6.70
CA ALA A 14 -10.41 -10.86 -8.15
C ALA A 14 -10.58 -9.48 -8.81
N THR A 15 -11.22 -8.51 -8.14
CA THR A 15 -11.26 -7.13 -8.65
C THR A 15 -9.90 -6.44 -8.65
N LEU A 16 -8.89 -6.98 -7.95
CA LEU A 16 -7.51 -6.47 -7.96
C LEU A 16 -6.66 -6.99 -9.14
N ALA A 17 -7.16 -7.92 -9.96
CA ALA A 17 -6.38 -8.58 -11.02
C ALA A 17 -6.77 -8.19 -12.46
N LEU A 18 -7.79 -7.35 -12.68
CA LEU A 18 -8.27 -7.02 -14.03
C LEU A 18 -8.17 -5.51 -14.36
N ALA A 19 -6.97 -5.08 -14.75
CA ALA A 19 -6.78 -3.93 -15.64
C ALA A 19 -5.44 -4.06 -16.40
N GLY A 20 -5.28 -5.17 -17.12
CA GLY A 20 -4.19 -5.38 -18.06
C GLY A 20 -4.75 -5.91 -19.38
N LEU A 21 -5.31 -5.01 -20.20
CA LEU A 21 -5.64 -5.30 -21.60
C LEU A 21 -4.54 -4.67 -22.47
N PRO A 22 -3.75 -5.45 -23.24
CA PRO A 22 -2.88 -4.86 -24.23
C PRO A 22 -3.72 -4.49 -25.45
N ALA A 23 -3.81 -3.20 -25.77
CA ALA A 23 -4.27 -2.75 -27.08
C ALA A 23 -3.12 -2.93 -28.08
N THR A 24 -3.27 -3.84 -29.04
CA THR A 24 -2.33 -4.01 -30.15
C THR A 24 -2.69 -3.08 -31.30
N ALA A 25 -1.82 -2.11 -31.59
CA ALA A 25 -1.75 -1.43 -32.88
C ALA A 25 -0.28 -1.14 -33.21
N SER A 26 0.27 -1.83 -34.21
CA SER A 26 1.63 -1.62 -34.72
C SER A 26 1.66 -0.46 -35.70
N ALA A 27 2.54 0.50 -35.46
CA ALA A 27 3.12 1.36 -36.48
C ALA A 27 4.64 1.38 -36.25
N ALA A 28 5.38 0.80 -37.19
CA ALA A 28 6.83 0.80 -37.19
C ALA A 28 7.35 2.21 -37.47
N ALA A 29 8.06 2.79 -36.51
CA ALA A 29 8.83 4.02 -36.68
C ALA A 29 10.25 3.82 -36.13
N ALA A 30 11.21 4.36 -36.87
CA ALA A 30 12.65 4.22 -36.75
C ALA A 30 13.21 3.96 -35.33
N SER A 31 13.95 2.86 -35.21
CA SER A 31 14.64 2.41 -34.01
C SER A 31 15.84 3.31 -33.68
N GLY A 32 15.57 4.44 -33.03
CA GLY A 32 16.44 4.87 -31.93
C GLY A 32 15.94 4.13 -30.70
N THR A 33 16.66 3.10 -30.24
CA THR A 33 16.30 2.40 -29.00
C THR A 33 16.47 3.38 -27.84
N ALA A 34 15.44 4.15 -27.55
CA ALA A 34 15.30 4.78 -26.24
C ALA A 34 15.40 3.64 -25.21
N PRO A 35 16.18 3.80 -24.13
CA PRO A 35 16.23 2.79 -23.10
C PRO A 35 14.81 2.49 -22.63
N ASP A 36 14.45 1.21 -22.55
CA ASP A 36 13.15 0.79 -22.02
C ASP A 36 12.96 1.41 -20.64
N ALA A 37 11.90 2.21 -20.49
CA ALA A 37 11.58 2.87 -19.24
C ALA A 37 11.37 1.82 -18.14
N ARG A 38 12.13 1.93 -17.04
CA ARG A 38 12.10 0.95 -15.94
C ARG A 38 10.77 1.03 -15.22
N SER A 39 10.13 -0.11 -15.01
CA SER A 39 8.86 -0.21 -14.28
C SER A 39 9.00 -1.04 -13.01
N VAL A 40 8.31 -0.64 -11.94
CA VAL A 40 8.22 -1.42 -10.69
C VAL A 40 6.79 -1.48 -10.18
N THR A 41 6.44 -2.56 -9.49
CA THR A 41 5.16 -2.73 -8.81
C THR A 41 5.39 -3.08 -7.34
N PHE A 42 4.74 -2.34 -6.44
CA PHE A 42 4.70 -2.61 -5.01
C PHE A 42 3.29 -3.01 -4.60
N THR A 43 3.15 -4.15 -3.92
CA THR A 43 1.86 -4.65 -3.44
C THR A 43 1.95 -4.99 -1.96
N ASP A 44 1.25 -4.22 -1.13
CA ASP A 44 1.04 -4.52 0.28
C ASP A 44 -0.41 -4.91 0.51
N GLN A 45 -0.61 -5.99 1.26
CA GLN A 45 -1.95 -6.50 1.53
C GLN A 45 -2.06 -7.16 2.88
N GLN A 46 -3.18 -6.90 3.57
CA GLN A 46 -3.57 -7.55 4.81
C GLN A 46 -4.95 -8.16 4.62
N VAL A 47 -5.02 -9.48 4.51
CA VAL A 47 -6.26 -10.21 4.20
C VAL A 47 -6.59 -11.15 5.36
N LEU A 48 -7.81 -11.02 5.89
CA LEU A 48 -8.37 -11.91 6.89
C LEU A 48 -9.69 -12.49 6.39
N GLU A 49 -9.79 -13.81 6.49
CA GLU A 49 -11.01 -14.55 6.28
C GLU A 49 -11.27 -15.41 7.53
N LEU A 50 -12.38 -15.14 8.22
CA LEU A 50 -12.78 -15.90 9.40
C LEU A 50 -14.06 -16.69 9.10
N THR A 51 -13.98 -18.00 9.30
CA THR A 51 -15.08 -18.96 9.02
C THR A 51 -15.36 -19.89 10.20
N ARG A 52 -14.67 -19.72 11.33
CA ARG A 52 -14.85 -20.53 12.55
C ARG A 52 -15.46 -19.68 13.64
N ASP A 53 -16.58 -20.13 14.20
CA ASP A 53 -17.31 -19.42 15.25
C ASP A 53 -16.43 -18.98 16.42
N GLY A 54 -16.72 -17.80 16.96
CA GLY A 54 -16.00 -17.19 18.07
C GLY A 54 -14.56 -16.77 17.76
N THR A 55 -14.07 -16.96 16.53
CA THR A 55 -12.69 -16.60 16.16
C THR A 55 -12.51 -15.09 16.12
N ARG A 56 -11.43 -14.63 16.74
CA ARG A 56 -11.04 -13.22 16.76
C ARG A 56 -9.60 -13.08 16.28
N ARG A 57 -9.36 -12.33 15.22
CA ARG A 57 -8.02 -12.11 14.64
C ARG A 57 -7.85 -10.66 14.20
N GLY A 58 -6.60 -10.21 14.25
CA GLY A 58 -6.17 -8.94 13.69
C GLY A 58 -4.93 -9.15 12.85
N ALA A 59 -4.86 -8.49 11.70
CA ALA A 59 -3.71 -8.45 10.79
C ALA A 59 -3.39 -7.00 10.47
N SER A 60 -2.10 -6.70 10.34
CA SER A 60 -1.66 -5.37 9.97
C SER A 60 -0.29 -5.37 9.34
N GLY A 61 0.01 -4.33 8.56
CA GLY A 61 1.36 -4.07 8.06
C GLY A 61 1.55 -2.61 7.68
N LEU A 62 2.81 -2.19 7.63
CA LEU A 62 3.25 -0.92 7.06
C LEU A 62 4.37 -1.22 6.06
N GLY A 63 4.06 -1.18 4.76
CA GLY A 63 5.07 -1.29 3.71
C GLY A 63 5.77 0.05 3.49
N VAL A 64 7.10 0.04 3.37
CA VAL A 64 7.89 1.23 3.01
C VAL A 64 8.78 0.88 1.83
N HIS A 65 8.48 1.46 0.67
CA HIS A 65 9.15 1.18 -0.60
C HIS A 65 9.85 2.41 -1.13
N HIS A 66 11.01 2.20 -1.76
CA HIS A 66 11.81 3.27 -2.36
C HIS A 66 12.32 2.81 -3.72
N THR A 67 12.13 3.64 -4.74
CA THR A 67 12.52 3.35 -6.12
C THR A 67 12.96 4.60 -6.86
N ASP A 68 13.74 4.42 -7.92
CA ASP A 68 14.06 5.44 -8.92
C ASP A 68 13.59 5.01 -10.33
N ALA A 69 12.61 4.11 -10.41
CA ALA A 69 12.03 3.65 -11.66
C ALA A 69 11.17 4.73 -12.35
N ASP A 70 11.11 4.67 -13.68
CA ASP A 70 10.38 5.63 -14.51
C ASP A 70 8.86 5.44 -14.44
N ARG A 71 8.39 4.21 -14.21
CA ARG A 71 6.97 3.88 -14.01
C ARG A 71 6.78 3.14 -12.69
N VAL A 72 5.85 3.61 -11.87
CA VAL A 72 5.63 3.07 -10.53
C VAL A 72 4.16 2.69 -10.36
N THR A 73 3.89 1.42 -10.10
CA THR A 73 2.57 0.95 -9.69
C THR A 73 2.59 0.63 -8.20
N ALA A 74 1.70 1.24 -7.42
CA ALA A 74 1.58 1.05 -5.98
C ALA A 74 0.18 0.54 -5.63
N ARG A 75 0.10 -0.65 -5.03
CA ARG A 75 -1.14 -1.30 -4.61
C ARG A 75 -1.12 -1.52 -3.09
N ASN A 76 -2.15 -1.05 -2.39
CA ASN A 76 -2.34 -1.30 -0.97
C ASN A 76 -3.76 -1.82 -0.70
N ALA A 77 -3.89 -2.88 0.11
CA ALA A 77 -5.20 -3.48 0.40
C ALA A 77 -5.35 -3.94 1.86
N ALA A 78 -6.47 -3.60 2.49
CA ALA A 78 -6.91 -4.20 3.75
C ALA A 78 -8.26 -4.88 3.54
N VAL A 79 -8.35 -6.19 3.79
CA VAL A 79 -9.57 -6.99 3.65
C VAL A 79 -9.86 -7.75 4.94
N ALA A 80 -11.08 -7.57 5.46
CA ALA A 80 -11.59 -8.26 6.63
C ALA A 80 -12.95 -8.90 6.30
N TYR A 81 -12.98 -10.22 6.16
CA TYR A 81 -14.19 -10.98 5.86
C TYR A 81 -14.52 -11.94 7.00
N ALA A 82 -15.78 -12.00 7.39
CA ALA A 82 -16.28 -12.92 8.40
C ALA A 82 -17.56 -13.63 7.91
N ALA A 83 -17.54 -14.97 7.93
CA ALA A 83 -18.68 -15.84 7.65
C ALA A 83 -18.79 -16.93 8.74
N CYS A 84 -19.01 -16.48 9.98
CA CYS A 84 -19.14 -17.32 11.17
C CYS A 84 -19.77 -16.55 12.33
N ASP A 85 -20.37 -17.22 13.32
CA ASP A 85 -21.05 -16.54 14.42
C ASP A 85 -20.06 -16.03 15.49
N GLY A 86 -20.27 -14.79 15.95
CA GLY A 86 -19.47 -14.18 17.03
C GLY A 86 -18.01 -13.85 16.63
N CYS A 87 -17.73 -13.76 15.34
CA CYS A 87 -16.39 -13.54 14.81
C CYS A 87 -15.97 -12.06 14.82
N ARG A 88 -14.66 -11.81 14.98
CA ARG A 88 -14.09 -10.46 14.92
C ARG A 88 -12.83 -10.42 14.07
N ALA A 89 -12.87 -9.72 12.94
CA ALA A 89 -11.71 -9.53 12.06
C ALA A 89 -11.34 -8.04 11.95
N VAL A 90 -10.06 -7.73 12.16
CA VAL A 90 -9.52 -6.37 12.01
C VAL A 90 -8.33 -6.41 11.07
N SER A 91 -8.40 -5.71 9.93
CA SER A 91 -7.32 -5.63 8.95
C SER A 91 -6.87 -4.19 8.75
N LEU A 92 -5.57 -3.91 8.95
CA LEU A 92 -5.00 -2.56 8.84
C LEU A 92 -3.78 -2.57 7.89
N SER A 93 -3.86 -1.96 6.71
CA SER A 93 -2.75 -1.97 5.73
C SER A 93 -2.29 -0.56 5.41
N PHE A 94 -1.06 -0.21 5.78
CA PHE A 94 -0.46 1.08 5.45
C PHE A 94 0.65 0.88 4.43
N GLN A 95 0.84 1.83 3.52
CA GLN A 95 1.90 1.80 2.53
C GLN A 95 2.50 3.19 2.31
N VAL A 96 3.82 3.26 2.27
CA VAL A 96 4.61 4.43 1.86
C VAL A 96 5.42 4.05 0.64
N VAL A 97 5.33 4.83 -0.45
CA VAL A 97 6.13 4.66 -1.66
C VAL A 97 6.86 5.96 -1.95
N LEU A 98 8.18 5.89 -2.00
CA LEU A 98 9.07 7.00 -2.38
C LEU A 98 9.58 6.72 -3.80
N ALA A 99 9.18 7.54 -4.76
CA ALA A 99 9.52 7.43 -6.18
C ALA A 99 10.39 8.61 -6.61
N ASP A 100 11.69 8.38 -6.70
CA ASP A 100 12.69 9.39 -7.03
C ASP A 100 12.95 9.51 -8.53
N GLY A 101 13.60 10.61 -8.92
CA GLY A 101 14.15 10.74 -10.27
C GLY A 101 13.15 11.16 -11.34
N ARG A 102 12.04 11.81 -10.97
CA ARG A 102 10.96 12.25 -11.89
C ARG A 102 10.31 11.06 -12.60
N PRO A 103 9.58 10.18 -11.88
CA PRO A 103 8.83 9.12 -12.52
C PRO A 103 7.89 9.73 -13.58
N THR A 104 7.87 9.12 -14.76
CA THR A 104 7.02 9.49 -15.89
C THR A 104 5.58 9.05 -15.71
N ASP A 105 5.33 8.03 -14.88
CA ASP A 105 4.01 7.48 -14.61
C ASP A 105 3.94 6.92 -13.17
N VAL A 106 2.86 7.22 -12.46
CA VAL A 106 2.59 6.73 -11.10
C VAL A 106 1.13 6.30 -11.01
N ASP A 107 0.90 5.00 -10.91
CA ASP A 107 -0.43 4.38 -10.75
C ASP A 107 -0.59 3.86 -9.31
N ALA A 108 -1.37 4.57 -8.50
CA ALA A 108 -1.63 4.23 -7.10
C ALA A 108 -3.08 3.76 -6.89
N GLN A 109 -3.25 2.59 -6.28
CA GLN A 109 -4.54 2.06 -5.84
C GLN A 109 -4.51 1.67 -4.37
N ASN A 110 -5.54 2.08 -3.64
CA ASN A 110 -5.71 1.82 -2.22
C ASN A 110 -7.13 1.27 -1.97
N LEU A 111 -7.24 0.13 -1.29
CA LEU A 111 -8.50 -0.59 -1.09
C LEU A 111 -8.71 -0.99 0.37
N ALA A 112 -9.89 -0.76 0.93
CA ALA A 112 -10.31 -1.27 2.23
C ALA A 112 -11.69 -1.92 2.13
N VAL A 113 -11.82 -3.19 2.53
CA VAL A 113 -13.07 -3.96 2.44
C VAL A 113 -13.34 -4.68 3.76
N ALA A 114 -14.51 -4.45 4.35
CA ALA A 114 -14.99 -5.13 5.55
C ALA A 114 -16.37 -5.76 5.27
N VAL A 115 -16.50 -7.07 5.48
CA VAL A 115 -17.70 -7.83 5.13
C VAL A 115 -18.09 -8.79 6.23
N ASN A 116 -19.34 -8.69 6.68
CA ASN A 116 -20.02 -9.68 7.50
C ASN A 116 -21.00 -10.45 6.59
N ASP A 117 -20.71 -11.72 6.32
CA ASP A 117 -21.50 -12.55 5.42
C ASP A 117 -22.23 -13.66 6.18
N HIS A 118 -23.56 -13.72 6.03
CA HIS A 118 -24.43 -14.73 6.62
C HIS A 118 -24.12 -15.09 8.09
N CYS A 119 -23.88 -14.09 8.95
CA CYS A 119 -23.44 -14.33 10.31
C CYS A 119 -24.11 -13.44 11.38
N ARG A 120 -24.10 -13.91 12.63
CA ARG A 120 -24.64 -13.19 13.79
C ARG A 120 -23.52 -12.71 14.70
N ARG A 121 -23.64 -11.48 15.20
CA ARG A 121 -22.68 -10.86 16.14
C ARG A 121 -21.25 -10.80 15.58
N CYS A 122 -21.10 -10.61 14.27
CA CYS A 122 -19.81 -10.38 13.63
C CYS A 122 -19.40 -8.92 13.68
N GLU A 123 -18.10 -8.72 13.82
CA GLU A 123 -17.47 -7.41 13.78
C GLU A 123 -16.30 -7.45 12.79
N THR A 124 -16.40 -6.72 11.69
CA THR A 124 -15.30 -6.57 10.72
C THR A 124 -14.89 -5.11 10.59
N LEU A 125 -13.58 -4.87 10.51
CA LEU A 125 -12.99 -3.56 10.25
C LEU A 125 -11.82 -3.71 9.29
N ALA A 126 -11.81 -2.90 8.25
CA ALA A 126 -10.68 -2.73 7.35
C ALA A 126 -10.31 -1.25 7.26
N VAL A 127 -9.01 -0.95 7.39
CA VAL A 127 -8.46 0.40 7.21
C VAL A 127 -7.23 0.29 6.32
N ALA A 128 -7.21 1.05 5.22
CA ALA A 128 -6.09 1.08 4.30
C ALA A 128 -5.66 2.52 4.04
N TYR A 129 -4.38 2.82 4.24
CA TYR A 129 -3.81 4.12 3.93
C TYR A 129 -2.57 3.99 3.06
N GLN A 130 -2.39 4.96 2.17
CA GLN A 130 -1.29 4.98 1.21
C GLN A 130 -0.74 6.40 1.09
N VAL A 131 0.58 6.53 1.14
CA VAL A 131 1.32 7.77 0.84
C VAL A 131 2.28 7.48 -0.28
N VAL A 132 2.16 8.21 -1.39
CA VAL A 132 3.06 8.11 -2.53
C VAL A 132 3.70 9.46 -2.76
N VAL A 133 5.04 9.51 -2.68
CA VAL A 133 5.83 10.72 -2.89
C VAL A 133 6.62 10.56 -4.18
N ALA A 134 6.35 11.41 -5.16
CA ALA A 134 7.15 11.51 -6.37
C ALA A 134 8.11 12.70 -6.23
N SER A 135 9.42 12.44 -6.30
CA SER A 135 10.46 13.46 -6.14
C SER A 135 11.27 13.65 -7.43
N PRO A 136 11.65 14.90 -7.77
CA PRO A 136 12.52 15.13 -8.92
C PRO A 136 13.98 14.73 -8.69
N GLY A 137 14.38 14.56 -7.44
CA GLY A 137 15.74 14.18 -7.04
C GLY A 137 15.73 12.90 -6.23
N ARG A 138 16.90 12.50 -5.73
CA ARG A 138 16.99 11.38 -4.80
C ARG A 138 16.55 11.83 -3.42
N THR A 139 15.72 11.04 -2.76
CA THR A 139 15.30 11.26 -1.38
C THR A 139 15.92 10.21 -0.48
N ARG A 140 15.91 10.45 0.83
CA ARG A 140 16.30 9.44 1.82
C ARG A 140 15.57 9.72 3.12
N LEU A 141 14.92 8.70 3.68
CA LEU A 141 14.42 8.79 5.05
C LEU A 141 15.59 8.93 6.02
N THR A 142 15.48 9.89 6.94
CA THR A 142 16.44 10.05 8.03
C THR A 142 16.43 8.81 8.92
N GLU A 143 17.36 8.74 9.88
CA GLU A 143 17.30 7.70 10.90
C GLU A 143 16.07 7.83 11.80
N VAL A 144 15.72 9.06 12.20
CA VAL A 144 14.52 9.37 12.98
C VAL A 144 13.27 8.92 12.23
N GLY A 145 13.16 9.24 10.93
CA GLY A 145 12.03 8.81 10.11
C GLY A 145 11.91 7.29 10.00
N ARG A 146 13.03 6.57 9.78
CA ARG A 146 13.02 5.10 9.71
C ARG A 146 12.59 4.45 11.02
N VAL A 147 13.13 4.91 12.15
CA VAL A 147 12.73 4.42 13.48
C VAL A 147 11.27 4.77 13.78
N GLY A 148 10.82 5.97 13.41
CA GLY A 148 9.44 6.41 13.56
C GLY A 148 8.45 5.52 12.79
N LEU A 149 8.75 5.16 11.55
CA LEU A 149 7.91 4.25 10.76
C LEU A 149 7.87 2.84 11.37
N GLN A 150 9.01 2.30 11.84
CA GLN A 150 9.04 1.01 12.56
C GLN A 150 8.19 1.05 13.84
N TYR A 151 8.22 2.17 14.57
CA TYR A 151 7.35 2.37 15.72
C TYR A 151 5.87 2.34 15.35
N VAL A 152 5.48 3.00 14.25
CA VAL A 152 4.10 2.95 13.75
C VAL A 152 3.69 1.53 13.39
N GLU A 153 4.55 0.77 12.69
CA GLU A 153 4.27 -0.62 12.33
C GLU A 153 3.98 -1.50 13.57
N LEU A 154 4.82 -1.38 14.60
CA LEU A 154 4.62 -2.06 15.88
C LEU A 154 3.29 -1.67 16.55
N ARG A 155 2.95 -0.37 16.52
CA ARG A 155 1.70 0.15 17.07
C ARG A 155 0.48 -0.36 16.32
N LEU A 156 0.52 -0.45 14.99
CA LEU A 156 -0.53 -1.07 14.17
C LEU A 156 -0.73 -2.54 14.55
N GLY A 157 0.37 -3.29 14.72
CA GLY A 157 0.35 -4.69 15.14
C GLY A 157 -0.29 -4.91 16.50
N GLY A 158 -0.04 -4.02 17.46
CA GLY A 158 -0.71 -4.03 18.75
C GLY A 158 -2.19 -3.64 18.63
N LEU A 159 -2.50 -2.61 17.84
CA LEU A 159 -3.83 -2.07 17.68
C LEU A 159 -4.80 -3.07 17.05
N ALA A 160 -4.40 -3.75 15.96
CA ALA A 160 -5.22 -4.76 15.29
C ALA A 160 -5.63 -5.92 16.23
N ARG A 161 -4.77 -6.25 17.21
CA ARG A 161 -4.96 -7.34 18.17
C ARG A 161 -5.53 -6.89 19.53
N SER A 162 -5.74 -5.59 19.74
CA SER A 162 -6.01 -4.98 21.05
C SER A 162 -7.36 -5.28 21.71
N GLY A 163 -8.29 -5.95 21.02
CA GLY A 163 -9.64 -6.22 21.53
C GLY A 163 -10.55 -4.98 21.73
N ARG A 164 -10.04 -3.77 21.46
CA ARG A 164 -10.77 -2.49 21.61
C ARG A 164 -12.03 -2.41 20.73
N PRO A 165 -13.01 -1.56 21.07
CA PRO A 165 -14.13 -1.27 20.18
C PRO A 165 -13.66 -0.82 18.78
N LEU A 166 -14.31 -1.30 17.72
CA LEU A 166 -13.90 -0.99 16.34
C LEU A 166 -13.77 0.52 16.05
N PRO A 167 -14.66 1.41 16.54
CA PRO A 167 -14.49 2.84 16.34
C PRO A 167 -13.23 3.42 16.99
N GLU A 168 -12.78 2.87 18.12
CA GLU A 168 -11.51 3.27 18.74
C GLU A 168 -10.31 2.82 17.93
N ILE A 169 -10.35 1.59 17.41
CA ILE A 169 -9.30 1.09 16.52
C ILE A 169 -9.16 1.98 15.30
N ARG A 170 -10.27 2.36 14.67
CA ARG A 170 -10.24 3.28 13.53
C ARG A 170 -9.60 4.62 13.90
N ARG A 171 -10.07 5.28 14.97
CA ARG A 171 -9.52 6.58 15.39
C ARG A 171 -8.01 6.54 15.67
N GLU A 172 -7.54 5.46 16.29
CA GLU A 172 -6.11 5.31 16.57
C GLU A 172 -5.32 4.99 15.29
N ALA A 173 -5.87 4.22 14.36
CA ALA A 173 -5.26 4.04 13.04
C ALA A 173 -5.16 5.38 12.28
N ASP A 174 -6.21 6.21 12.32
CA ASP A 174 -6.20 7.56 11.72
C ASP A 174 -5.10 8.44 12.35
N ARG A 175 -4.88 8.31 13.66
CA ARG A 175 -3.79 9.02 14.36
C ARG A 175 -2.42 8.52 13.93
N LEU A 176 -2.23 7.20 13.86
CA LEU A 176 -0.98 6.61 13.40
C LEU A 176 -0.66 7.03 11.95
N MET A 177 -1.68 7.20 11.10
CA MET A 177 -1.47 7.69 9.76
C MET A 177 -1.00 9.14 9.72
N ARG A 178 -1.53 10.01 10.57
CA ARG A 178 -1.01 11.39 10.69
C ARG A 178 0.47 11.40 11.06
N ILE A 179 0.87 10.55 12.01
CA ILE A 179 2.29 10.38 12.37
C ILE A 179 3.13 9.94 11.16
N VAL A 180 2.63 9.02 10.33
CA VAL A 180 3.32 8.64 9.09
C VAL A 180 3.44 9.82 8.12
N GLN A 181 2.39 10.65 7.97
CA GLN A 181 2.44 11.83 7.11
C GLN A 181 3.47 12.85 7.62
N ASP A 182 3.49 13.11 8.93
CA ASP A 182 4.44 14.01 9.56
C ASP A 182 5.87 13.50 9.35
N ILE A 183 6.13 12.20 9.59
CA ILE A 183 7.44 11.58 9.32
C ILE A 183 7.85 11.73 7.85
N VAL A 184 6.96 11.40 6.90
CA VAL A 184 7.31 11.49 5.47
C VAL A 184 7.55 12.94 5.04
N THR A 185 6.92 13.92 5.70
CA THR A 185 7.07 15.34 5.39
C THR A 185 8.33 15.93 6.02
N GLU A 186 8.63 15.59 7.26
CA GLU A 186 9.67 16.22 8.08
C GLU A 186 11.00 15.46 8.02
N GLU A 187 10.97 14.14 7.81
CA GLU A 187 12.12 13.24 7.93
C GLU A 187 12.56 12.66 6.57
N LEU A 188 12.27 13.37 5.48
CA LEU A 188 12.67 13.00 4.13
C LEU A 188 13.69 14.01 3.57
N ASP A 189 14.97 13.63 3.61
CA ASP A 189 16.05 14.46 3.08
C ASP A 189 16.10 14.41 1.55
N ALA A 190 16.08 15.58 0.90
CA ALA A 190 16.37 15.69 -0.53
C ALA A 190 17.88 15.73 -0.76
N ARG A 191 18.40 14.80 -1.57
CA ARG A 191 19.77 14.82 -2.06
C ARG A 191 19.82 15.50 -3.43
N PRO A 192 20.49 16.67 -3.55
CA PRO A 192 20.61 17.36 -4.82
C PRO A 192 21.44 16.53 -5.80
N VAL A 193 21.01 16.48 -7.06
CA VAL A 193 21.81 15.94 -8.15
C VAL A 193 22.73 17.05 -8.62
N ILE A 194 24.01 16.98 -8.25
CA ILE A 194 25.03 17.90 -8.77
C ILE A 194 25.35 17.47 -10.21
N ARG A 195 24.94 18.27 -11.20
CA ARG A 195 25.35 18.12 -12.59
C ARG A 195 26.48 19.10 -12.86
N GLU A 196 27.71 18.61 -12.82
CA GLU A 196 28.85 19.37 -13.30
C GLU A 196 28.72 19.51 -14.82
N ARG A 197 28.32 20.70 -15.29
CA ARG A 197 28.36 21.01 -16.72
C ARG A 197 29.83 21.11 -17.09
N GLU A 198 30.37 20.11 -17.76
CA GLU A 198 31.61 20.24 -18.51
C GLU A 198 31.43 21.29 -19.61
N ARG A 199 31.63 22.55 -19.25
CA ARG A 199 31.85 23.66 -20.17
C ARG A 199 33.31 23.54 -20.62
N TRP A 200 33.55 22.73 -21.63
CA TRP A 200 34.77 22.82 -22.42
C TRP A 200 34.61 24.04 -23.34
N ASP A 201 35.00 25.21 -22.84
CA ASP A 201 35.33 26.34 -23.71
C ASP A 201 36.58 25.91 -24.49
N ARG A 202 36.38 25.55 -25.76
CA ARG A 202 37.44 25.42 -26.76
C ARG A 202 37.61 26.78 -27.40
N ASP A 203 38.60 27.51 -26.94
CA ASP A 203 39.28 28.58 -27.69
C ASP A 203 40.14 27.96 -28.80
#